data_AF-A0A2N6EVM3-F1
#
_entry.id   AF-A0A2N6EVM3-F1
#
_cell.length_a   1.000
_cell.length_b   1.000
_cell.length_c   1.000
_cell.angle_alpha   90.00
_cell.angle_beta   90.00
_cell.angle_gamma   90.00
#
_symmetry.space_group_name_H-M   'P 1'
#
loop_
_entity.id
_entity.type
_entity.pdbx_description
1 polymer ?
#
loop_
_entity_poly.entity_id
_entity_poly.type
_entity_poly.pdbx_seq_one_letter_code
_entity_poly.pdbx_strand_id
1 'polypeptide(L)'
;MAFFFPDEAQRPHYRQLYGRLSAVERGMVLREFIGVTYRRRFHFFRRNRYAHPQQAFKHNLNEAARRQHRRFCLSRRIWRKKQMVRAYLPLIFRHYMLGFLVQRLRKQYGDQLAAEPGCYPDAPLVLAALEWLVAHESLVDALVAEQVDQVVEEGSRHLYLYCLRAYVLVRSWVKDEELTVAVDKTLACRRGGNVALGAELEFSNLGHRAAFEHSFGRHHREPQFHNFIYFHQFFLEDVTWRLGGYLDHHVRLRRYLPVPWIGGFFEYNLVRMDYPRNFSMPLTRDAGFLARYIQQVMAFNHQVAPHSLHLNVECVSSESLQVPEFGDYLCLLLLGGDLVVTEDGQIQERRFARNELIKMIQQRNHLSLFDDCRHRVSEFAFLRLKRDRSHDDWLTLILVLAGFNRVSDLERYCLEAQGELLHWAHRPMPVADEQIEAFLGKVEAGLRADQALSDVFVTQQVQRVCEWLERKNQWLREKC
;
A
#
# COMPACT_ATOMS: atom_id res chain seq x y z
N MET A 1 -37.70 -8.65 -5.74
CA MET A 1 -36.76 -9.61 -5.14
C MET A 1 -35.90 -8.92 -4.09
N ALA A 2 -35.75 -9.53 -2.91
CA ALA A 2 -34.90 -9.02 -1.83
C ALA A 2 -33.40 -9.16 -2.18
N PHE A 3 -32.59 -8.21 -1.71
CA PHE A 3 -31.14 -8.34 -1.69
C PHE A 3 -30.71 -9.44 -0.71
N PHE A 4 -29.53 -10.04 -0.92
CA PHE A 4 -28.98 -11.06 -0.04
C PHE A 4 -28.90 -10.57 1.41
N PHE A 5 -29.47 -11.38 2.31
CA PHE A 5 -29.48 -11.20 3.75
C PHE A 5 -29.43 -12.59 4.41
N PRO A 6 -28.32 -12.97 5.06
CA PRO A 6 -28.12 -14.33 5.53
C PRO A 6 -28.91 -14.67 6.80
N ASP A 7 -29.09 -15.95 7.08
CA ASP A 7 -29.89 -16.43 8.23
C ASP A 7 -29.33 -15.95 9.57
N GLU A 8 -28.00 -15.87 9.70
CA GLU A 8 -27.35 -15.35 10.91
C GLU A 8 -27.63 -13.87 11.13
N ALA A 9 -27.98 -13.12 10.08
CA ALA A 9 -28.41 -11.72 10.16
C ALA A 9 -29.91 -11.58 10.51
N GLN A 10 -30.68 -12.67 10.59
CA GLN A 10 -32.10 -12.59 10.94
C GLN A 10 -32.37 -12.25 12.41
N ARG A 11 -31.34 -12.19 13.27
CA ARG A 11 -31.47 -11.73 14.66
C ARG A 11 -32.15 -10.34 14.70
N PRO A 12 -33.01 -10.04 15.70
CA PRO A 12 -33.83 -8.82 15.71
C PRO A 12 -33.04 -7.54 15.47
N HIS A 13 -31.87 -7.40 16.10
CA HIS A 13 -30.99 -6.24 15.94
C HIS A 13 -30.53 -6.03 14.49
N TYR A 14 -29.94 -7.04 13.84
CA TYR A 14 -29.44 -6.93 12.47
C TYR A 14 -30.57 -6.76 11.45
N ARG A 15 -31.74 -7.38 11.69
CA ARG A 15 -32.94 -7.16 10.87
C ARG A 15 -33.40 -5.71 10.94
N GLN A 16 -33.36 -5.10 12.12
CA GLN A 16 -33.69 -3.69 12.29
C GLN A 16 -32.68 -2.79 11.57
N LEU A 17 -31.37 -3.03 11.73
CA LEU A 17 -30.33 -2.29 11.03
C LEU A 17 -30.51 -2.36 9.50
N TYR A 18 -30.67 -3.57 8.97
CA TYR A 18 -30.85 -3.78 7.53
C TYR A 18 -32.17 -3.22 6.99
N GLY A 19 -33.24 -3.31 7.80
CA GLY A 19 -34.57 -2.78 7.47
C GLY A 19 -34.58 -1.28 7.24
N ARG A 20 -33.72 -0.53 7.97
CA ARG A 20 -33.53 0.93 7.82
C ARG A 20 -32.72 1.34 6.59
N LEU A 21 -32.17 0.38 5.85
CA LEU A 21 -31.39 0.65 4.64
C LEU A 21 -32.31 0.73 3.42
N SER A 22 -32.11 1.74 2.59
CA SER A 22 -32.70 1.84 1.25
C SER A 22 -32.12 0.78 0.31
N ALA A 23 -32.75 0.58 -0.85
CA ALA A 23 -32.27 -0.36 -1.85
C ALA A 23 -30.84 -0.05 -2.35
N VAL A 24 -30.49 1.24 -2.46
CA VAL A 24 -29.16 1.68 -2.89
C VAL A 24 -28.11 1.33 -1.83
N GLU A 25 -28.42 1.58 -0.57
CA GLU A 25 -27.54 1.32 0.58
C GLU A 25 -27.30 -0.18 0.75
N ARG A 26 -28.34 -1.02 0.61
CA ARG A 26 -28.19 -2.48 0.58
C ARG A 26 -27.25 -2.93 -0.54
N GLY A 27 -27.35 -2.31 -1.72
CA GLY A 27 -26.43 -2.53 -2.82
C GLY A 27 -24.98 -2.14 -2.49
N MET A 28 -24.76 -1.04 -1.77
CA MET A 28 -23.43 -0.61 -1.32
C MET A 28 -22.79 -1.62 -0.37
N VAL A 29 -23.56 -2.11 0.62
CA VAL A 29 -23.11 -3.15 1.57
C VAL A 29 -22.69 -4.40 0.83
N LEU A 30 -23.48 -4.88 -0.12
CA LEU A 30 -23.14 -6.08 -0.89
C LEU A 30 -21.89 -5.88 -1.75
N ARG A 31 -21.75 -4.74 -2.44
CA ARG A 31 -20.55 -4.46 -3.25
C ARG A 31 -19.28 -4.48 -2.41
N GLU A 32 -19.32 -3.88 -1.22
CA GLU A 32 -18.15 -3.88 -0.33
C GLU A 32 -17.88 -5.27 0.25
N PHE A 33 -18.92 -5.97 0.70
CA PHE A 33 -18.79 -7.32 1.25
C PHE A 33 -18.21 -8.33 0.25
N ILE A 34 -18.62 -8.25 -1.02
CA ILE A 34 -18.09 -9.12 -2.08
C ILE A 34 -16.68 -8.68 -2.50
N GLY A 35 -16.36 -7.39 -2.38
CA GLY A 35 -15.02 -6.83 -2.62
C GLY A 35 -14.46 -7.13 -4.02
N VAL A 36 -13.21 -7.62 -4.07
CA VAL A 36 -12.49 -7.97 -5.32
C VAL A 36 -13.22 -8.99 -6.17
N THR A 37 -13.97 -9.91 -5.57
CA THR A 37 -14.76 -10.90 -6.33
C THR A 37 -15.77 -10.22 -7.24
N TYR A 38 -16.33 -9.09 -6.79
CA TYR A 38 -17.22 -8.28 -7.58
C TYR A 38 -16.46 -7.42 -8.59
N ARG A 39 -15.30 -6.86 -8.24
CA ARG A 39 -14.48 -6.08 -9.19
C ARG A 39 -13.97 -6.93 -10.36
N ARG A 40 -13.63 -8.19 -10.10
CA ARG A 40 -13.29 -9.20 -11.12
C ARG A 40 -14.53 -9.80 -11.80
N ARG A 41 -15.64 -9.03 -11.86
CA ARG A 41 -16.93 -9.39 -12.48
C ARG A 41 -16.75 -10.11 -13.81
N PHE A 42 -15.85 -9.61 -14.65
CA PHE A 42 -15.56 -10.17 -15.97
C PHE A 42 -15.05 -11.62 -15.91
N HIS A 43 -14.15 -11.96 -14.98
CA HIS A 43 -13.68 -13.34 -14.83
C HIS A 43 -14.68 -14.23 -14.09
N PHE A 44 -15.35 -13.68 -13.06
CA PHE A 44 -16.28 -14.45 -12.23
C PHE A 44 -17.55 -14.86 -12.99
N PHE A 45 -18.10 -13.97 -13.84
CA PHE A 45 -19.34 -14.22 -14.57
C PHE A 45 -19.13 -14.63 -16.04
N ARG A 46 -17.89 -14.69 -16.56
CA ARG A 46 -17.60 -15.20 -17.92
C ARG A 46 -18.10 -16.62 -18.17
N ARG A 47 -18.23 -17.43 -17.11
CA ARG A 47 -18.74 -18.80 -17.19
C ARG A 47 -20.27 -18.90 -17.36
N ASN A 48 -21.00 -17.83 -17.07
CA ASN A 48 -22.46 -17.82 -17.11
C ASN A 48 -22.92 -16.85 -18.22
N ARG A 49 -23.24 -17.39 -19.41
CA ARG A 49 -23.88 -16.62 -20.49
C ARG A 49 -25.29 -16.25 -20.02
N TYR A 50 -25.56 -14.97 -19.75
CA TYR A 50 -26.90 -14.49 -19.42
C TYR A 50 -27.49 -13.69 -20.57
N ALA A 51 -28.70 -14.07 -21.01
CA ALA A 51 -29.43 -13.43 -22.12
C ALA A 51 -30.00 -12.04 -21.78
N HIS A 52 -30.02 -11.64 -20.49
CA HIS A 52 -30.57 -10.34 -20.04
C HIS A 52 -29.64 -9.65 -19.01
N PRO A 53 -28.91 -8.58 -19.41
CA PRO A 53 -27.84 -7.97 -18.58
C PRO A 53 -28.28 -7.39 -17.23
N GLN A 54 -29.50 -6.86 -17.14
CA GLN A 54 -29.99 -6.19 -15.92
C GLN A 54 -30.56 -7.18 -14.89
N GLN A 55 -31.27 -8.23 -15.32
CA GLN A 55 -31.70 -9.32 -14.44
C GLN A 55 -30.50 -10.14 -13.96
N ALA A 56 -29.49 -10.30 -14.84
CA ALA A 56 -28.21 -10.90 -14.47
C ALA A 56 -27.52 -10.11 -13.35
N PHE A 57 -27.61 -8.78 -13.31
CA PHE A 57 -26.87 -7.99 -12.31
C PHE A 57 -27.25 -8.29 -10.86
N LYS A 58 -28.54 -8.20 -10.52
CA LYS A 58 -29.02 -8.44 -9.15
C LYS A 58 -28.85 -9.91 -8.75
N HIS A 59 -29.09 -10.83 -9.68
CA HIS A 59 -28.83 -12.25 -9.49
C HIS A 59 -27.35 -12.53 -9.21
N ASN A 60 -26.46 -11.97 -10.01
CA ASN A 60 -25.00 -12.08 -9.88
C ASN A 60 -24.49 -11.56 -8.53
N LEU A 61 -25.01 -10.42 -8.08
CA LEU A 61 -24.70 -9.89 -6.75
C LEU A 61 -25.14 -10.86 -5.65
N ASN A 62 -26.34 -11.41 -5.74
CA ASN A 62 -26.84 -12.37 -4.75
C ASN A 62 -26.02 -13.66 -4.74
N GLU A 63 -25.67 -14.22 -5.90
CA GLU A 63 -24.85 -15.42 -6.01
C GLU A 63 -23.43 -15.20 -5.47
N ALA A 64 -22.81 -14.08 -5.84
CA ALA A 64 -21.48 -13.74 -5.32
C ALA A 64 -21.52 -13.53 -3.80
N ALA A 65 -22.53 -12.83 -3.27
CA ALA A 65 -22.70 -12.63 -1.83
C ALA A 65 -22.91 -13.95 -1.07
N ARG A 66 -23.74 -14.86 -1.61
CA ARG A 66 -23.95 -16.21 -1.03
C ARG A 66 -22.64 -16.99 -0.96
N ARG A 67 -21.89 -17.03 -2.06
CA ARG A 67 -20.59 -17.71 -2.12
C ARG A 67 -19.60 -17.10 -1.13
N GLN A 68 -19.56 -15.77 -1.07
CA GLN A 68 -18.67 -15.06 -0.17
C GLN A 68 -19.03 -15.28 1.29
N HIS A 69 -20.32 -15.27 1.65
CA HIS A 69 -20.80 -15.54 3.01
C HIS A 69 -20.43 -16.93 3.51
N ARG A 70 -20.57 -17.96 2.65
CA ARG A 70 -20.15 -19.33 3.01
C ARG A 70 -18.65 -19.42 3.31
N ARG A 71 -17.83 -18.59 2.64
CA ARG A 71 -16.38 -18.54 2.83
C ARG A 71 -15.99 -17.68 4.04
N PHE A 72 -16.60 -16.51 4.20
CA PHE A 72 -16.25 -15.49 5.19
C PHE A 72 -16.89 -15.71 6.55
N CYS A 73 -16.60 -16.87 7.13
CA CYS A 73 -16.91 -17.20 8.51
C CYS A 73 -15.61 -17.58 9.22
N LEU A 74 -15.24 -16.85 10.27
CA LEU A 74 -14.06 -17.18 11.07
C LEU A 74 -14.26 -18.57 11.69
N SER A 75 -13.28 -19.46 11.55
CA SER A 75 -13.38 -20.80 12.12
C SER A 75 -13.53 -20.75 13.65
N ARG A 76 -14.24 -21.72 14.24
CA ARG A 76 -14.38 -21.80 15.71
C ARG A 76 -13.02 -21.89 16.42
N ARG A 77 -12.03 -22.55 15.80
CA ARG A 77 -10.65 -22.65 16.30
C ARG A 77 -10.00 -21.27 16.44
N ILE A 78 -10.18 -20.40 15.46
CA ILE A 78 -9.63 -19.04 15.48
C ILE A 78 -10.42 -18.15 16.42
N TRP A 79 -11.75 -18.28 16.44
CA TRP A 79 -12.60 -17.53 17.35
C TRP A 79 -12.29 -17.74 18.83
N ARG A 80 -11.78 -18.93 19.21
CA ARG A 80 -11.33 -19.23 20.57
C ARG A 80 -10.04 -18.50 20.96
N LYS A 81 -9.23 -18.04 19.99
CA LYS A 81 -8.03 -17.25 20.25
C LYS A 81 -8.40 -15.78 20.48
N LYS A 82 -8.96 -15.49 21.66
CA LYS A 82 -9.56 -14.18 21.97
C LYS A 82 -8.63 -12.98 21.75
N GLN A 83 -7.35 -13.11 22.10
CA GLN A 83 -6.34 -12.09 21.84
C GLN A 83 -6.18 -11.79 20.34
N MET A 84 -6.08 -12.83 19.50
CA MET A 84 -5.96 -12.67 18.05
C MET A 84 -7.23 -12.10 17.43
N VAL A 85 -8.40 -12.53 17.89
CA VAL A 85 -9.68 -11.96 17.44
C VAL A 85 -9.71 -10.45 17.73
N ARG A 86 -9.35 -10.04 18.96
CA ARG A 86 -9.33 -8.63 19.34
C ARG A 86 -8.28 -7.80 18.61
N ALA A 87 -7.19 -8.40 18.16
CA ALA A 87 -6.17 -7.71 17.35
C ALA A 87 -6.58 -7.54 15.88
N TYR A 88 -7.17 -8.56 15.26
CA TYR A 88 -7.47 -8.55 13.82
C TYR A 88 -8.81 -7.90 13.46
N LEU A 89 -9.82 -7.98 14.33
CA LEU A 89 -11.12 -7.39 14.03
C LEU A 89 -11.07 -5.85 13.82
N PRO A 90 -10.26 -5.07 14.57
CA PRO A 90 -10.09 -3.65 14.28
C PRO A 90 -9.63 -3.37 12.85
N LEU A 91 -8.65 -4.12 12.34
CA LEU A 91 -8.21 -4.00 10.94
C LEU A 91 -9.37 -4.25 9.97
N ILE A 92 -10.19 -5.28 10.23
CA ILE A 92 -11.34 -5.60 9.38
C ILE A 92 -12.36 -4.47 9.34
N PHE A 93 -12.73 -3.93 10.51
CA PHE A 93 -13.69 -2.82 10.57
C PHE A 93 -13.16 -1.56 9.90
N ARG A 94 -11.91 -1.17 10.16
CA ARG A 94 -11.28 0.01 9.54
C ARG A 94 -11.27 -0.08 8.02
N HIS A 95 -10.98 -1.25 7.46
CA HIS A 95 -11.01 -1.47 6.01
C HIS A 95 -12.42 -1.47 5.40
N TYR A 96 -13.43 -2.01 6.10
CA TYR A 96 -14.81 -1.85 5.66
C TYR A 96 -15.26 -0.39 5.69
N MET A 97 -14.89 0.37 6.73
CA MET A 97 -15.18 1.81 6.80
C MET A 97 -14.52 2.57 5.64
N LEU A 98 -13.26 2.29 5.33
CA LEU A 98 -12.55 2.81 4.15
C LEU A 98 -13.34 2.55 2.87
N GLY A 99 -13.78 1.31 2.66
CA GLY A 99 -14.56 0.93 1.48
C GLY A 99 -15.88 1.71 1.34
N PHE A 100 -16.58 1.96 2.44
CA PHE A 100 -17.83 2.72 2.41
C PHE A 100 -17.63 4.22 2.19
N LEU A 101 -16.56 4.79 2.77
CA LEU A 101 -16.15 6.16 2.49
C LEU A 101 -15.84 6.34 1.00
N VAL A 102 -15.08 5.43 0.39
CA VAL A 102 -14.80 5.43 -1.06
C VAL A 102 -16.10 5.39 -1.88
N GLN A 103 -17.08 4.57 -1.49
CA GLN A 103 -18.36 4.52 -2.19
C GLN A 103 -19.19 5.80 -2.04
N ARG A 104 -19.16 6.47 -0.87
CA ARG A 104 -19.81 7.77 -0.66
C ARG A 104 -19.14 8.86 -1.49
N LEU A 105 -17.81 8.96 -1.38
CA LEU A 105 -16.99 9.92 -2.14
C LEU A 105 -17.21 9.75 -3.64
N ARG A 106 -17.25 8.52 -4.17
CA ARG A 106 -17.54 8.28 -5.59
C ARG A 106 -18.87 8.88 -6.01
N LYS A 107 -19.91 8.72 -5.18
CA LYS A 107 -21.27 9.18 -5.52
C LYS A 107 -21.34 10.72 -5.56
N GLN A 108 -20.59 11.39 -4.71
CA GLN A 108 -20.72 12.84 -4.49
C GLN A 108 -19.64 13.67 -5.21
N TYR A 109 -18.42 13.14 -5.31
CA TYR A 109 -17.23 13.86 -5.81
C TYR A 109 -16.52 13.09 -6.93
N GLY A 110 -17.16 12.08 -7.54
CA GLY A 110 -16.53 11.23 -8.55
C GLY A 110 -15.89 12.00 -9.70
N ASP A 111 -16.54 13.08 -10.16
CA ASP A 111 -16.02 13.92 -11.24
C ASP A 111 -14.85 14.81 -10.80
N GLN A 112 -14.84 15.27 -9.54
CA GLN A 112 -13.75 16.08 -8.99
C GLN A 112 -12.52 15.23 -8.66
N LEU A 113 -12.73 14.00 -8.20
CA LEU A 113 -11.70 13.04 -7.82
C LEU A 113 -11.41 12.05 -8.96
N ALA A 114 -11.29 12.56 -10.19
CA ALA A 114 -10.89 11.77 -11.34
C ALA A 114 -9.42 11.31 -11.21
N ALA A 115 -9.18 10.04 -11.51
CA ALA A 115 -7.85 9.48 -11.63
C ALA A 115 -7.20 9.89 -12.95
N GLU A 116 -5.88 9.88 -12.99
CA GLU A 116 -5.12 10.14 -14.21
C GLU A 116 -5.28 8.99 -15.22
N PRO A 117 -5.20 9.26 -16.53
CA PRO A 117 -5.30 8.22 -17.54
C PRO A 117 -4.29 7.09 -17.32
N GLY A 118 -4.75 5.84 -17.47
CA GLY A 118 -3.92 4.65 -17.29
C GLY A 118 -3.62 4.28 -15.83
N CYS A 119 -4.07 5.07 -14.85
CA CYS A 119 -3.85 4.83 -13.42
C CYS A 119 -5.06 4.18 -12.74
N TYR A 120 -4.87 3.75 -11.49
CA TYR A 120 -5.92 3.13 -10.68
C TYR A 120 -7.13 4.06 -10.50
N PRO A 121 -8.33 3.72 -11.03
CA PRO A 121 -9.46 4.66 -11.03
C PRO A 121 -9.97 5.09 -9.65
N ASP A 122 -9.75 4.27 -8.62
CA ASP A 122 -10.23 4.59 -7.28
C ASP A 122 -9.16 5.30 -6.43
N ALA A 123 -7.94 5.50 -6.93
CA ALA A 123 -6.84 6.03 -6.12
C ALA A 123 -7.18 7.38 -5.46
N PRO A 124 -7.70 8.41 -6.15
CA PRO A 124 -8.05 9.68 -5.51
C PRO A 124 -9.17 9.54 -4.47
N LEU A 125 -10.13 8.65 -4.72
CA LEU A 125 -11.22 8.36 -3.79
C LEU A 125 -10.72 7.67 -2.52
N VAL A 126 -9.75 6.74 -2.66
CA VAL A 126 -9.12 6.06 -1.53
C VAL A 126 -8.29 7.04 -0.73
N LEU A 127 -7.53 7.93 -1.37
CA LEU A 127 -6.75 8.94 -0.65
C LEU A 127 -7.66 9.85 0.18
N ALA A 128 -8.72 10.42 -0.42
CA ALA A 128 -9.68 11.25 0.31
C ALA A 128 -10.37 10.49 1.46
N ALA A 129 -10.66 9.19 1.29
CA ALA A 129 -11.19 8.38 2.38
C ALA A 129 -10.18 8.17 3.51
N LEU A 130 -8.89 7.98 3.19
CA LEU A 130 -7.82 7.87 4.18
C LEU A 130 -7.61 9.19 4.92
N GLU A 131 -7.64 10.33 4.23
CA GLU A 131 -7.57 11.67 4.84
C GLU A 131 -8.60 11.85 5.94
N TRP A 132 -9.86 11.45 5.67
CA TRP A 132 -10.93 11.52 6.66
C TRP A 132 -10.67 10.57 7.83
N LEU A 133 -10.31 9.31 7.56
CA LEU A 133 -10.06 8.30 8.60
C LEU A 133 -8.91 8.66 9.53
N VAL A 134 -7.83 9.22 8.98
CA VAL A 134 -6.65 9.65 9.74
C VAL A 134 -6.97 10.90 10.54
N ALA A 135 -7.70 11.87 9.98
CA ALA A 135 -8.11 13.07 10.72
C ALA A 135 -9.05 12.76 11.90
N HIS A 136 -9.76 11.64 11.86
CA HIS A 136 -10.72 11.21 12.89
C HIS A 136 -10.27 9.94 13.62
N GLU A 137 -8.97 9.67 13.70
CA GLU A 137 -8.41 8.42 14.23
C GLU A 137 -8.99 8.03 15.59
N SER A 138 -8.99 8.94 16.57
CA SER A 138 -9.49 8.66 17.92
C SER A 138 -10.97 8.29 17.95
N LEU A 139 -11.80 8.96 17.13
CA LEU A 139 -13.22 8.63 16.99
C LEU A 139 -13.40 7.26 16.34
N VAL A 140 -12.68 7.02 15.24
CA VAL A 140 -12.73 5.74 14.51
C VAL A 140 -12.32 4.59 15.43
N ASP A 141 -11.25 4.74 16.20
CA ASP A 141 -10.77 3.70 17.11
C ASP A 141 -11.76 3.41 18.23
N ALA A 142 -12.39 4.44 18.81
CA ALA A 142 -13.44 4.25 19.81
C ALA A 142 -14.65 3.50 19.25
N LEU A 143 -15.14 3.91 18.06
CA LEU A 143 -16.26 3.24 17.40
C LEU A 143 -15.92 1.80 17.03
N VAL A 144 -14.72 1.56 16.50
CA VAL A 144 -14.25 0.23 16.14
C VAL A 144 -14.12 -0.67 17.37
N ALA A 145 -13.56 -0.16 18.47
CA ALA A 145 -13.45 -0.90 19.72
C ALA A 145 -14.82 -1.36 20.24
N GLU A 146 -15.81 -0.46 20.25
CA GLU A 146 -17.19 -0.77 20.64
C GLU A 146 -17.78 -1.88 19.75
N GLN A 147 -17.61 -1.80 18.43
CA GLN A 147 -18.11 -2.83 17.51
C GLN A 147 -17.40 -4.16 17.71
N VAL A 148 -16.09 -4.16 17.99
CA VAL A 148 -15.32 -5.38 18.29
C VAL A 148 -15.86 -6.05 19.55
N ASP A 149 -16.13 -5.30 20.61
CA ASP A 149 -16.70 -5.84 21.84
C ASP A 149 -18.07 -6.46 21.60
N GLN A 150 -18.96 -5.76 20.90
CA GLN A 150 -20.31 -6.25 20.58
C GLN A 150 -20.27 -7.55 19.77
N VAL A 151 -19.46 -7.64 18.71
CA VAL A 151 -19.42 -8.87 17.89
C VAL A 151 -18.79 -10.05 18.64
N VAL A 152 -17.83 -9.78 19.54
CA VAL A 152 -17.20 -10.80 20.37
C VAL A 152 -18.18 -11.35 21.40
N GLU A 153 -18.95 -10.47 22.06
CA GLU A 153 -20.00 -10.83 23.03
C GLU A 153 -21.13 -11.64 22.37
N GLU A 154 -21.58 -11.21 21.20
CA GLU A 154 -22.62 -11.91 20.42
C GLU A 154 -22.19 -13.25 19.82
N GLY A 155 -20.88 -13.58 19.89
CA GLY A 155 -20.30 -14.75 19.24
C GLY A 155 -20.41 -14.70 17.71
N SER A 156 -20.50 -13.50 17.13
CA SER A 156 -20.72 -13.30 15.70
C SER A 156 -19.42 -13.51 14.94
N ARG A 157 -19.36 -14.54 14.08
CA ARG A 157 -18.15 -14.93 13.33
C ARG A 157 -18.18 -14.56 11.84
N HIS A 158 -19.28 -13.97 11.37
CA HIS A 158 -19.54 -13.77 9.95
C HIS A 158 -19.19 -12.34 9.54
N LEU A 159 -18.27 -12.18 8.59
CA LEU A 159 -17.78 -10.85 8.19
C LEU A 159 -18.88 -10.00 7.53
N TYR A 160 -19.95 -10.60 7.00
CA TYR A 160 -21.11 -9.87 6.49
C TYR A 160 -21.70 -8.95 7.57
N LEU A 161 -21.77 -9.43 8.81
CA LEU A 161 -22.30 -8.67 9.94
C LEU A 161 -21.38 -7.51 10.32
N TYR A 162 -20.06 -7.70 10.21
CA TYR A 162 -19.09 -6.64 10.45
C TYR A 162 -19.19 -5.55 9.37
N CYS A 163 -19.33 -5.97 8.11
CA CYS A 163 -19.53 -5.09 6.97
C CYS A 163 -20.84 -4.27 7.11
N LEU A 164 -21.95 -4.90 7.51
CA LEU A 164 -23.20 -4.20 7.78
C LEU A 164 -23.06 -3.17 8.92
N ARG A 165 -22.40 -3.54 10.02
CA ARG A 165 -22.13 -2.64 11.15
C ARG A 165 -21.26 -1.45 10.75
N ALA A 166 -20.16 -1.70 10.04
CA ALA A 166 -19.28 -0.65 9.53
C ALA A 166 -20.02 0.33 8.60
N TYR A 167 -20.94 -0.17 7.77
CA TYR A 167 -21.78 0.69 6.93
C TYR A 167 -22.66 1.63 7.76
N VAL A 168 -23.33 1.09 8.78
CA VAL A 168 -24.19 1.88 9.67
C VAL A 168 -23.38 2.95 10.40
N LEU A 169 -22.18 2.62 10.89
CA LEU A 169 -21.27 3.60 11.51
C LEU A 169 -20.93 4.74 10.55
N VAL A 170 -20.45 4.42 9.35
CA VAL A 170 -20.09 5.44 8.34
C VAL A 170 -21.29 6.30 7.95
N ARG A 171 -22.49 5.71 7.85
CA ARG A 171 -23.71 6.47 7.57
C ARG A 171 -24.07 7.42 8.71
N SER A 172 -23.91 7.00 9.96
CA SER A 172 -24.34 7.79 11.13
C SER A 172 -23.37 8.90 11.50
N TRP A 173 -22.06 8.68 11.33
CA TRP A 173 -21.04 9.57 11.89
C TRP A 173 -20.37 10.48 10.86
N VAL A 174 -20.29 10.07 9.59
CA VAL A 174 -19.57 10.84 8.57
C VAL A 174 -20.48 11.90 7.98
N LYS A 175 -20.07 13.16 8.15
CA LYS A 175 -20.77 14.34 7.60
C LYS A 175 -20.18 14.73 6.25
N ASP A 176 -21.03 15.25 5.35
CA ASP A 176 -20.62 15.60 3.99
C ASP A 176 -19.65 16.80 3.96
N GLU A 177 -19.77 17.74 4.90
CA GLU A 177 -18.84 18.87 5.05
C GLU A 177 -17.39 18.41 5.33
N GLU A 178 -17.24 17.40 6.20
CA GLU A 178 -15.92 16.84 6.54
C GLU A 178 -15.30 16.07 5.34
N LEU A 179 -16.14 15.46 4.50
CA LEU A 179 -15.68 14.84 3.26
C LEU A 179 -15.17 15.87 2.26
N THR A 180 -15.77 17.07 2.21
CA THR A 180 -15.28 18.18 1.37
C THR A 180 -13.85 18.56 1.76
N VAL A 181 -13.58 18.71 3.07
CA VAL A 181 -12.22 19.01 3.56
C VAL A 181 -11.20 17.94 3.16
N ALA A 182 -11.60 16.66 3.20
CA ALA A 182 -10.75 15.55 2.78
C ALA A 182 -10.48 15.54 1.25
N VAL A 183 -11.48 15.91 0.45
CA VAL A 183 -11.36 16.11 -1.00
C VAL A 183 -10.39 17.24 -1.30
N ASP A 184 -10.55 18.40 -0.64
CA ASP A 184 -9.70 19.58 -0.86
C ASP A 184 -8.23 19.27 -0.56
N LYS A 185 -7.94 18.57 0.55
CA LYS A 185 -6.57 18.11 0.88
C LYS A 185 -6.00 17.19 -0.19
N THR A 186 -6.82 16.27 -0.69
CA THR A 186 -6.44 15.33 -1.75
C THR A 186 -6.09 16.05 -3.05
N LEU A 187 -6.83 17.09 -3.42
CA LEU A 187 -6.55 17.89 -4.61
C LEU A 187 -5.33 18.79 -4.43
N ALA A 188 -5.18 19.41 -3.26
CA ALA A 188 -4.09 20.36 -2.96
C ALA A 188 -2.69 19.72 -2.92
N CYS A 189 -2.60 18.40 -2.71
CA CYS A 189 -1.32 17.70 -2.64
C CYS A 189 -0.66 17.44 -4.02
N ARG A 190 -1.41 17.63 -5.11
CA ARG A 190 -0.93 17.41 -6.48
C ARG A 190 0.18 18.41 -6.85
N ARG A 191 1.18 17.93 -7.58
CA ARG A 191 2.34 18.70 -8.07
C ARG A 191 2.62 18.52 -9.57
N GLY A 192 1.90 17.61 -10.23
CA GLY A 192 2.13 17.23 -11.61
C GLY A 192 3.20 16.14 -11.76
N GLY A 193 3.48 15.81 -13.02
CA GLY A 193 4.36 14.72 -13.44
C GLY A 193 3.72 13.90 -14.56
N ASN A 194 4.55 13.30 -15.41
CA ASN A 194 4.06 12.47 -16.52
C ASN A 194 4.47 10.99 -16.39
N VAL A 195 5.32 10.65 -15.43
CA VAL A 195 5.80 9.27 -15.22
C VAL A 195 4.77 8.50 -14.41
N ALA A 196 4.41 7.29 -14.84
CA ALA A 196 3.55 6.44 -14.04
C ALA A 196 4.30 5.89 -12.82
N LEU A 197 3.69 6.03 -11.64
CA LEU A 197 4.27 5.72 -10.35
C LEU A 197 3.40 4.74 -9.56
N GLY A 198 4.04 3.92 -8.74
CA GLY A 198 3.39 2.99 -7.83
C GLY A 198 4.20 2.75 -6.57
N ALA A 199 3.57 2.18 -5.54
CA ALA A 199 4.25 1.85 -4.29
C ALA A 199 3.75 0.54 -3.68
N GLU A 200 4.66 -0.18 -3.03
CA GLU A 200 4.37 -1.32 -2.17
C GLU A 200 4.91 -1.00 -0.78
N LEU A 201 4.05 -1.05 0.24
CA LEU A 201 4.41 -0.68 1.62
C LEU A 201 4.34 -1.91 2.50
N GLU A 202 5.45 -2.25 3.14
CA GLU A 202 5.54 -3.39 4.06
C GLU A 202 5.52 -2.96 5.51
N PHE A 203 4.79 -3.71 6.33
CA PHE A 203 4.63 -3.48 7.76
C PHE A 203 4.97 -4.74 8.57
N SER A 204 5.69 -4.55 9.67
CA SER A 204 6.03 -5.62 10.61
C SER A 204 6.48 -5.07 11.96
N ASN A 205 5.82 -5.51 13.04
CA ASN A 205 6.24 -5.25 14.42
C ASN A 205 7.51 -6.03 14.82
N LEU A 206 7.96 -7.00 14.00
CA LEU A 206 9.21 -7.74 14.18
C LEU A 206 10.38 -7.15 13.38
N GLY A 207 10.11 -6.17 12.51
CA GLY A 207 11.08 -5.66 11.54
C GLY A 207 11.64 -6.80 10.68
N HIS A 208 12.96 -6.81 10.47
CA HIS A 208 13.68 -7.79 9.64
C HIS A 208 13.44 -9.25 10.05
N ARG A 209 13.08 -9.50 11.32
CA ARG A 209 12.83 -10.84 11.85
C ARG A 209 11.50 -11.44 11.36
N ALA A 210 10.67 -10.68 10.63
CA ALA A 210 9.44 -11.21 10.03
C ALA A 210 9.70 -12.15 8.85
N ALA A 211 10.87 -12.06 8.20
CA ALA A 211 11.23 -12.91 7.07
C ALA A 211 11.26 -14.40 7.45
N PHE A 212 11.04 -15.26 6.46
CA PHE A 212 10.95 -16.71 6.65
C PHE A 212 12.17 -17.34 7.32
N GLU A 213 13.39 -16.91 6.97
CA GLU A 213 14.65 -17.46 7.50
C GLU A 213 14.73 -17.35 9.03
N HIS A 214 14.14 -16.30 9.59
CA HIS A 214 14.06 -16.05 11.03
C HIS A 214 12.79 -16.62 11.69
N SER A 215 11.82 -17.06 10.88
CA SER A 215 10.54 -17.61 11.35
C SER A 215 10.61 -19.11 11.69
N PHE A 216 11.68 -19.81 11.32
CA PHE A 216 11.89 -21.20 11.74
C PHE A 216 12.39 -21.28 13.18
N GLY A 217 11.63 -21.99 14.01
CA GLY A 217 12.19 -22.70 15.16
C GLY A 217 12.15 -22.00 16.52
N ARG A 218 12.12 -20.66 16.68
CA ARG A 218 12.17 -20.05 18.04
C ARG A 218 11.40 -18.73 18.21
N HIS A 219 10.31 -18.80 18.96
CA HIS A 219 9.87 -17.91 20.06
C HIS A 219 9.75 -16.38 19.92
N HIS A 220 9.95 -15.74 18.75
CA HIS A 220 9.71 -14.30 18.62
C HIS A 220 8.47 -14.03 17.76
N ARG A 221 7.31 -14.29 18.37
CA ARG A 221 6.02 -13.84 17.84
C ARG A 221 5.65 -12.59 18.60
N GLU A 222 5.52 -11.48 17.88
CA GLU A 222 4.96 -10.28 18.50
C GLU A 222 3.52 -10.59 18.96
N PRO A 223 3.12 -10.15 20.16
CA PRO A 223 1.88 -10.65 20.78
C PRO A 223 0.59 -10.22 20.08
N GLN A 224 0.61 -9.20 19.23
CA GLN A 224 -0.59 -8.59 18.69
C GLN A 224 -1.09 -9.33 17.44
N PHE A 225 -0.24 -9.55 16.44
CA PHE A 225 -0.60 -10.21 15.17
C PHE A 225 0.13 -11.54 14.92
N HIS A 226 1.04 -11.95 15.80
CA HIS A 226 1.84 -13.16 15.65
C HIS A 226 2.55 -13.25 14.29
N ASN A 227 3.20 -12.17 13.83
CA ASN A 227 3.84 -12.12 12.50
C ASN A 227 2.86 -12.41 11.35
N PHE A 228 1.61 -12.00 11.52
CA PHE A 228 0.54 -12.20 10.55
C PHE A 228 0.24 -13.66 10.14
N ILE A 229 0.63 -14.68 10.93
CA ILE A 229 0.35 -16.10 10.59
C ILE A 229 -1.13 -16.42 10.37
N TYR A 230 -2.04 -15.60 10.93
CA TYR A 230 -3.49 -15.77 10.79
C TYR A 230 -4.12 -14.92 9.68
N PHE A 231 -3.32 -14.22 8.87
CA PHE A 231 -3.76 -13.32 7.79
C PHE A 231 -4.89 -13.91 6.92
N HIS A 232 -4.68 -15.10 6.36
CA HIS A 232 -5.68 -15.76 5.51
C HIS A 232 -6.89 -16.29 6.29
N GLN A 233 -6.72 -16.62 7.57
CA GLN A 233 -7.80 -17.12 8.43
C GLN A 233 -8.74 -16.00 8.90
N PHE A 234 -8.27 -14.75 8.88
CA PHE A 234 -9.08 -13.54 9.03
C PHE A 234 -9.51 -12.92 7.69
N PHE A 235 -9.18 -13.57 6.56
CA PHE A 235 -9.54 -13.12 5.21
C PHE A 235 -9.02 -11.72 4.87
N LEU A 236 -7.86 -11.32 5.43
CA LEU A 236 -7.35 -9.97 5.23
C LEU A 236 -7.05 -9.65 3.76
N GLU A 237 -6.60 -10.62 2.95
CA GLU A 237 -6.41 -10.45 1.51
C GLU A 237 -7.66 -9.87 0.82
N ASP A 238 -8.85 -10.37 1.20
CA ASP A 238 -10.08 -9.92 0.57
C ASP A 238 -10.66 -8.67 1.24
N VAL A 239 -10.45 -8.49 2.54
CA VAL A 239 -10.98 -7.33 3.29
C VAL A 239 -10.18 -6.07 2.98
N THR A 240 -8.87 -6.19 2.84
CA THR A 240 -7.94 -5.07 2.63
C THR A 240 -7.72 -4.72 1.16
N TRP A 241 -8.62 -5.19 0.30
CA TRP A 241 -8.46 -5.17 -1.14
C TRP A 241 -8.37 -3.78 -1.77
N ARG A 242 -8.92 -2.75 -1.10
CA ARG A 242 -8.83 -1.36 -1.56
C ARG A 242 -7.38 -0.86 -1.63
N LEU A 243 -6.53 -1.41 -0.77
CA LEU A 243 -5.09 -1.14 -0.69
C LEU A 243 -4.24 -2.33 -1.18
N GLY A 244 -4.87 -3.34 -1.81
CA GLY A 244 -4.16 -4.50 -2.36
C GLY A 244 -3.42 -5.33 -1.31
N GLY A 245 -4.01 -5.53 -0.12
CA GLY A 245 -3.28 -6.17 0.97
C GLY A 245 -2.89 -7.63 0.70
N TYR A 246 -1.64 -7.95 1.03
CA TYR A 246 -1.00 -9.24 0.79
C TYR A 246 -0.09 -9.60 1.98
N LEU A 247 0.28 -10.88 2.09
CA LEU A 247 1.24 -11.35 3.08
C LEU A 247 2.51 -11.81 2.35
N ASP A 248 3.58 -11.01 2.46
CA ASP A 248 4.86 -11.41 1.90
C ASP A 248 5.68 -12.21 2.90
N HIS A 249 5.91 -13.47 2.54
CA HIS A 249 6.62 -14.43 3.37
C HIS A 249 8.14 -14.47 3.08
N HIS A 250 8.61 -13.88 1.98
CA HIS A 250 10.00 -14.00 1.49
C HIS A 250 10.48 -15.47 1.31
N VAL A 251 9.56 -16.42 1.05
CA VAL A 251 9.88 -17.86 0.85
C VAL A 251 10.09 -18.19 -0.63
N ARG A 252 11.33 -18.51 -1.04
CA ARG A 252 11.63 -18.95 -2.42
C ARG A 252 11.06 -20.33 -2.77
N LEU A 253 10.92 -21.23 -1.79
CA LEU A 253 10.54 -22.65 -1.98
C LEU A 253 9.02 -22.91 -1.95
N ARG A 254 8.17 -21.88 -1.85
CA ARG A 254 6.71 -22.06 -1.70
C ARG A 254 6.05 -22.73 -2.91
N ARG A 255 6.71 -22.76 -4.08
CA ARG A 255 6.28 -23.57 -5.23
C ARG A 255 6.18 -25.07 -4.87
N TYR A 256 6.88 -25.52 -3.83
CA TYR A 256 7.05 -26.94 -3.52
C TYR A 256 6.49 -27.34 -2.15
N LEU A 257 6.24 -26.40 -1.21
CA LEU A 257 5.71 -26.72 0.13
C LEU A 257 4.68 -25.66 0.60
N PRO A 258 3.38 -26.01 0.71
CA PRO A 258 2.40 -25.17 1.36
C PRO A 258 2.55 -25.28 2.89
N VAL A 259 3.09 -24.24 3.51
CA VAL A 259 3.36 -24.24 4.95
C VAL A 259 2.46 -23.20 5.64
N PRO A 260 1.29 -23.60 6.17
CA PRO A 260 0.25 -22.69 6.64
C PRO A 260 0.56 -21.97 7.97
N TRP A 261 1.78 -22.13 8.50
CA TRP A 261 2.23 -21.49 9.76
C TRP A 261 3.34 -20.46 9.55
N ILE A 262 3.69 -20.13 8.31
CA ILE A 262 4.70 -19.10 8.01
C ILE A 262 4.03 -17.73 8.05
N GLY A 263 4.59 -16.84 8.86
CA GLY A 263 4.21 -15.42 8.93
C GLY A 263 4.91 -14.60 7.85
N GLY A 264 4.83 -13.28 7.95
CA GLY A 264 5.49 -12.41 6.98
C GLY A 264 5.16 -10.95 7.17
N PHE A 265 5.65 -10.13 6.25
CA PHE A 265 5.33 -8.72 6.16
C PHE A 265 3.89 -8.55 5.69
N PHE A 266 3.12 -7.74 6.41
CA PHE A 266 1.84 -7.29 5.92
C PHE A 266 2.09 -6.18 4.90
N GLU A 267 1.80 -6.46 3.63
CA GLU A 267 2.06 -5.56 2.51
C GLU A 267 0.77 -4.90 2.03
N TYR A 268 0.80 -3.61 1.76
CA TYR A 268 -0.18 -2.96 0.89
C TYR A 268 0.43 -2.75 -0.49
N ASN A 269 -0.14 -3.41 -1.48
CA ASN A 269 0.29 -3.29 -2.85
C ASN A 269 -0.59 -2.29 -3.61
N LEU A 270 -0.13 -1.04 -3.72
CA LEU A 270 -0.91 0.04 -4.32
C LEU A 270 -0.91 0.01 -5.86
N VAL A 271 -0.28 -1.01 -6.46
CA VAL A 271 -0.05 -1.14 -7.91
C VAL A 271 -0.78 -2.36 -8.50
N ARG A 272 -1.32 -3.27 -7.67
CA ARG A 272 -1.79 -4.59 -8.15
C ARG A 272 -3.31 -4.77 -8.05
N MET A 273 -3.87 -5.24 -9.16
CA MET A 273 -5.28 -5.59 -9.30
C MET A 273 -5.54 -7.09 -9.20
N ASP A 274 -4.54 -7.90 -9.58
CA ASP A 274 -4.70 -9.33 -9.66
C ASP A 274 -3.49 -10.15 -9.18
N TYR A 275 -3.84 -11.34 -8.66
CA TYR A 275 -2.91 -12.28 -8.07
C TYR A 275 -2.00 -13.02 -9.08
N PRO A 276 -2.33 -13.18 -10.38
CA PRO A 276 -1.44 -13.81 -11.35
C PRO A 276 -0.09 -13.11 -11.63
N ARG A 277 0.27 -12.01 -10.94
CA ARG A 277 1.57 -11.30 -11.06
C ARG A 277 1.90 -10.73 -12.45
N ASN A 278 0.99 -10.81 -13.41
CA ASN A 278 1.23 -10.37 -14.78
C ASN A 278 0.71 -8.96 -15.07
N PHE A 279 -0.24 -8.46 -14.27
CA PHE A 279 -0.84 -7.16 -14.47
C PHE A 279 -0.49 -6.21 -13.33
N SER A 280 0.01 -5.04 -13.68
CA SER A 280 0.15 -3.92 -12.75
C SER A 280 -0.57 -2.72 -13.32
N MET A 281 -1.01 -1.85 -12.43
CA MET A 281 -1.65 -0.60 -12.76
C MET A 281 -1.00 0.47 -11.89
N PRO A 282 -0.39 1.49 -12.50
CA PRO A 282 0.20 2.58 -11.72
C PRO A 282 -0.87 3.24 -10.85
N LEU A 283 -0.44 3.72 -9.68
CA LEU A 283 -1.33 4.40 -8.76
C LEU A 283 -1.68 5.80 -9.24
N THR A 284 -0.67 6.52 -9.76
CA THR A 284 -0.74 7.94 -10.14
C THR A 284 0.43 8.29 -11.08
N ARG A 285 0.39 9.46 -11.70
CA ARG A 285 1.55 10.10 -12.33
C ARG A 285 2.11 11.28 -11.53
N ASP A 286 1.44 11.63 -10.43
CA ASP A 286 1.77 12.79 -9.61
C ASP A 286 2.57 12.38 -8.36
N ALA A 287 3.80 12.88 -8.26
CA ALA A 287 4.70 12.56 -7.16
C ALA A 287 4.18 13.10 -5.80
N GLY A 288 3.50 14.25 -5.81
CA GLY A 288 2.91 14.86 -4.60
C GLY A 288 1.71 14.06 -4.09
N PHE A 289 0.90 13.55 -5.02
CA PHE A 289 -0.18 12.62 -4.72
C PHE A 289 0.35 11.33 -4.09
N LEU A 290 1.36 10.70 -4.70
CA LEU A 290 1.95 9.46 -4.17
C LEU A 290 2.58 9.67 -2.79
N ALA A 291 3.32 10.76 -2.59
CA ALA A 291 3.90 11.13 -1.31
C ALA A 291 2.84 11.22 -0.21
N ARG A 292 1.72 11.90 -0.50
CA ARG A 292 0.61 12.02 0.45
C ARG A 292 -0.05 10.68 0.71
N TYR A 293 -0.24 9.87 -0.33
CA TYR A 293 -0.82 8.53 -0.23
C TYR A 293 -0.01 7.62 0.69
N ILE A 294 1.32 7.59 0.55
CA ILE A 294 2.21 6.81 1.43
C ILE A 294 2.01 7.22 2.89
N GLN A 295 2.01 8.52 3.18
CA GLN A 295 1.79 9.01 4.54
C GLN A 295 0.43 8.59 5.11
N GLN A 296 -0.64 8.75 4.32
CA GLN A 296 -1.99 8.43 4.79
C GLN A 296 -2.17 6.93 5.01
N VAL A 297 -1.57 6.07 4.18
CA VAL A 297 -1.58 4.62 4.40
C VAL A 297 -0.82 4.23 5.67
N MET A 298 0.34 4.86 5.92
CA MET A 298 1.12 4.63 7.14
C MET A 298 0.37 5.04 8.40
N ALA A 299 -0.26 6.23 8.38
CA ALA A 299 -1.05 6.72 9.50
C ALA A 299 -2.31 5.88 9.72
N PHE A 300 -2.98 5.45 8.64
CA PHE A 300 -4.13 4.56 8.71
C PHE A 300 -3.79 3.21 9.37
N ASN A 301 -2.57 2.70 9.17
CA ASN A 301 -2.07 1.45 9.74
C ASN A 301 -1.18 1.65 10.98
N HIS A 302 -1.58 2.51 11.90
CA HIS A 302 -0.78 2.87 13.08
C HIS A 302 -0.43 1.68 14.01
N GLN A 303 -1.21 0.60 13.98
CA GLN A 303 -1.03 -0.59 14.84
C GLN A 303 0.13 -1.50 14.42
N VAL A 304 0.65 -1.31 13.20
CA VAL A 304 1.76 -2.09 12.68
C VAL A 304 2.90 -1.15 12.32
N ALA A 305 4.10 -1.46 12.80
CA ALA A 305 5.29 -0.66 12.51
C ALA A 305 5.61 -0.72 11.00
N PRO A 306 5.91 0.43 10.36
CA PRO A 306 6.38 0.42 8.99
C PRO A 306 7.76 -0.25 8.90
N HIS A 307 8.00 -0.92 7.79
CA HIS A 307 9.23 -1.64 7.56
C HIS A 307 9.93 -1.17 6.29
N SER A 308 9.39 -1.49 5.11
CA SER A 308 10.03 -1.17 3.84
C SER A 308 9.05 -0.50 2.88
N LEU A 309 9.62 0.18 1.88
CA LEU A 309 8.90 0.78 0.78
C LEU A 309 9.56 0.35 -0.52
N HIS A 310 8.75 -0.13 -1.47
CA HIS A 310 9.19 -0.32 -2.84
C HIS A 310 8.51 0.73 -3.70
N LEU A 311 9.29 1.55 -4.39
CA LEU A 311 8.76 2.52 -5.35
C LEU A 311 8.92 2.00 -6.77
N ASN A 312 7.82 1.98 -7.51
CA ASN A 312 7.76 1.55 -8.90
C ASN A 312 7.69 2.79 -9.78
N VAL A 313 8.62 2.92 -10.71
CA VAL A 313 8.72 4.04 -11.64
C VAL A 313 8.77 3.50 -13.06
N GLU A 314 7.81 3.89 -13.88
CA GLU A 314 7.78 3.53 -15.30
C GLU A 314 8.99 4.11 -16.03
N CYS A 315 9.63 3.30 -16.86
CA CYS A 315 10.74 3.71 -17.69
C CYS A 315 10.21 4.45 -18.92
N VAL A 316 10.58 5.72 -19.06
CA VAL A 316 10.29 6.51 -20.26
C VAL A 316 11.49 6.38 -21.21
N SER A 317 11.23 6.18 -22.51
CA SER A 317 12.30 6.08 -23.51
C SER A 317 13.16 7.34 -23.53
N SER A 318 14.48 7.17 -23.41
CA SER A 318 15.47 8.22 -23.55
C SER A 318 16.56 7.75 -24.51
N GLU A 319 17.01 8.64 -25.41
CA GLU A 319 18.02 8.34 -26.42
C GLU A 319 19.45 8.32 -25.84
N SER A 320 19.65 8.84 -24.62
CA SER A 320 20.96 8.99 -23.98
C SER A 320 20.93 8.53 -22.52
N LEU A 321 20.79 7.23 -22.32
CA LEU A 321 20.91 6.63 -20.99
C LEU A 321 22.38 6.58 -20.53
N GLN A 322 22.62 6.98 -19.29
CA GLN A 322 23.92 6.98 -18.63
C GLN A 322 24.01 5.77 -17.70
N VAL A 323 25.17 5.11 -17.66
CA VAL A 323 25.40 4.01 -16.72
C VAL A 323 25.55 4.58 -15.31
N PRO A 324 24.79 4.10 -14.31
CA PRO A 324 24.99 4.51 -12.92
C PRO A 324 26.38 4.18 -12.40
N GLU A 325 26.95 5.09 -11.61
CA GLU A 325 28.22 4.93 -10.93
C GLU A 325 28.01 4.56 -9.46
N PHE A 326 29.07 4.07 -8.79
CA PHE A 326 29.01 3.71 -7.38
C PHE A 326 28.47 4.85 -6.49
N GLY A 327 28.91 6.09 -6.75
CA GLY A 327 28.47 7.29 -6.03
C GLY A 327 26.96 7.55 -6.13
N ASP A 328 26.33 7.20 -7.25
CA ASP A 328 24.87 7.36 -7.41
C ASP A 328 24.12 6.47 -6.41
N TYR A 329 24.56 5.22 -6.26
CA TYR A 329 23.96 4.27 -5.32
C TYR A 329 24.15 4.70 -3.88
N LEU A 330 25.30 5.27 -3.53
CA LEU A 330 25.53 5.84 -2.20
C LEU A 330 24.58 7.01 -1.93
N CYS A 331 24.44 7.94 -2.89
CA CYS A 331 23.51 9.07 -2.76
C CYS A 331 22.06 8.59 -2.58
N LEU A 332 21.64 7.58 -3.35
CA LEU A 332 20.33 6.94 -3.18
C LEU A 332 20.16 6.37 -1.76
N LEU A 333 21.15 5.64 -1.23
CA LEU A 333 21.11 5.10 0.14
C LEU A 333 21.09 6.19 1.22
N LEU A 334 21.82 7.31 1.04
CA LEU A 334 21.77 8.45 1.96
C LEU A 334 20.36 9.08 2.02
N LEU A 335 19.67 9.14 0.89
CA LEU A 335 18.32 9.73 0.78
C LEU A 335 17.22 8.79 1.26
N GLY A 336 17.28 7.51 0.88
CA GLY A 336 16.18 6.55 1.02
C GLY A 336 16.44 5.38 1.98
N GLY A 337 17.70 5.07 2.27
CA GLY A 337 18.11 3.92 3.07
C GLY A 337 17.85 4.05 4.58
N ASP A 338 18.44 3.12 5.33
CA ASP A 338 18.27 2.96 6.77
C ASP A 338 19.59 3.04 7.53
N LEU A 339 20.28 4.16 7.37
CA LEU A 339 21.44 4.52 8.19
C LEU A 339 21.05 4.71 9.66
N VAL A 340 21.72 3.97 10.54
CA VAL A 340 21.58 4.09 11.99
C VAL A 340 22.92 3.96 12.70
N VAL A 341 22.96 4.45 13.94
CA VAL A 341 24.01 4.11 14.90
C VAL A 341 23.61 2.81 15.60
N THR A 342 24.51 1.83 15.62
CA THR A 342 24.34 0.54 16.28
C THR A 342 24.66 0.64 17.78
N GLU A 343 24.40 -0.43 18.54
CA GLU A 343 24.61 -0.45 20.01
C GLU A 343 26.09 -0.29 20.40
N ASP A 344 27.01 -0.71 19.53
CA ASP A 344 28.46 -0.53 19.62
C ASP A 344 28.93 0.85 19.12
N GLY A 345 28.00 1.77 18.81
CA GLY A 345 28.31 3.14 18.41
C GLY A 345 28.76 3.29 16.95
N GLN A 346 28.82 2.21 16.18
CA GLN A 346 29.19 2.23 14.76
C GLN A 346 28.00 2.67 13.90
N ILE A 347 28.28 3.21 12.71
CA ILE A 347 27.22 3.49 11.74
C ILE A 347 27.03 2.28 10.83
N GLN A 348 25.79 1.99 10.46
CA GLN A 348 25.46 0.92 9.53
C GLN A 348 24.24 1.29 8.67
N GLU A 349 24.24 0.93 7.38
CA GLU A 349 23.02 0.84 6.58
C GLU A 349 22.40 -0.55 6.83
N ARG A 350 21.30 -0.59 7.58
CA ARG A 350 20.80 -1.87 8.12
C ARG A 350 20.30 -2.83 7.06
N ARG A 351 19.62 -2.34 6.03
CA ARG A 351 18.88 -3.22 5.12
C ARG A 351 19.82 -4.06 4.26
N PHE A 352 20.89 -3.46 3.76
CA PHE A 352 21.96 -4.16 3.06
C PHE A 352 22.79 -5.00 4.01
N ALA A 353 23.27 -4.42 5.11
CA ALA A 353 24.22 -5.11 5.98
C ALA A 353 23.61 -6.29 6.77
N ARG A 354 22.28 -6.39 6.83
CA ARG A 354 21.54 -7.53 7.41
C ARG A 354 20.93 -8.46 6.36
N ASN A 355 21.27 -8.28 5.08
CA ASN A 355 20.72 -9.07 3.98
C ASN A 355 19.18 -9.03 3.90
N GLU A 356 18.55 -7.90 4.25
CA GLU A 356 17.11 -7.71 4.10
C GLU A 356 16.70 -7.53 2.63
N LEU A 357 17.66 -7.20 1.76
CA LEU A 357 17.45 -6.89 0.36
C LEU A 357 18.00 -7.98 -0.56
N ILE A 358 17.21 -8.39 -1.54
CA ILE A 358 17.68 -9.28 -2.62
C ILE A 358 18.33 -8.44 -3.73
N LYS A 359 17.74 -7.28 -4.05
CA LYS A 359 18.21 -6.33 -5.06
C LYS A 359 17.86 -4.91 -4.64
N MET A 360 18.72 -3.94 -4.94
CA MET A 360 18.45 -2.51 -4.71
C MET A 360 17.38 -1.98 -5.66
N ILE A 361 17.57 -2.29 -6.94
CA ILE A 361 16.74 -1.88 -8.06
C ILE A 361 16.47 -3.11 -8.91
N GLN A 362 15.23 -3.29 -9.34
CA GLN A 362 14.85 -4.38 -10.23
C GLN A 362 13.97 -3.86 -11.37
N GLN A 363 14.33 -4.16 -12.62
CA GLN A 363 13.46 -3.88 -13.75
C GLN A 363 12.51 -5.07 -14.04
N ARG A 364 11.25 -4.74 -14.31
CA ARG A 364 10.17 -5.69 -14.60
C ARG A 364 9.36 -5.18 -15.79
N ASN A 365 8.76 -6.11 -16.52
CA ASN A 365 7.79 -5.80 -17.58
C ASN A 365 6.40 -6.18 -17.09
N HIS A 366 5.51 -5.19 -17.04
CA HIS A 366 4.15 -5.37 -16.58
C HIS A 366 3.16 -5.16 -17.71
N LEU A 367 2.14 -6.03 -17.81
CA LEU A 367 1.06 -5.87 -18.77
C LEU A 367 0.01 -4.90 -18.21
N SER A 368 -0.24 -3.80 -18.93
CA SER A 368 -1.29 -2.85 -18.57
C SER A 368 -2.66 -3.36 -19.02
N LEU A 369 -3.68 -3.15 -18.17
CA LEU A 369 -5.07 -3.51 -18.46
C LEU A 369 -5.80 -2.48 -19.33
N PHE A 370 -5.19 -1.33 -19.61
CA PHE A 370 -5.83 -0.23 -20.34
C PHE A 370 -5.49 -0.24 -21.83
N ASP A 371 -4.26 -0.59 -22.18
CA ASP A 371 -3.72 -0.57 -23.54
C ASP A 371 -3.19 -1.94 -24.01
N ASP A 372 -3.24 -2.97 -23.14
CA ASP A 372 -2.74 -4.32 -23.41
C ASP A 372 -1.24 -4.35 -23.82
N CYS A 373 -0.50 -3.31 -23.42
CA CYS A 373 0.93 -3.15 -23.71
C CYS A 373 1.78 -3.50 -22.50
N ARG A 374 3.02 -3.95 -22.77
CA ARG A 374 4.02 -4.17 -21.72
C ARG A 374 4.78 -2.89 -21.43
N HIS A 375 4.66 -2.42 -20.21
CA HIS A 375 5.40 -1.28 -19.70
C HIS A 375 6.58 -1.76 -18.87
N ARG A 376 7.75 -1.19 -19.12
CA ARG A 376 8.97 -1.46 -18.37
C ARG A 376 8.98 -0.56 -17.14
N VAL A 377 9.21 -1.15 -15.97
CA VAL A 377 9.15 -0.45 -14.68
C VAL A 377 10.39 -0.81 -13.87
N SER A 378 11.01 0.21 -13.27
CA SER A 378 12.06 0.04 -12.27
C SER A 378 11.45 0.07 -10.87
N GLU A 379 11.69 -0.99 -10.11
CA GLU A 379 11.32 -1.13 -8.71
C GLU A 379 12.53 -0.80 -7.83
N PHE A 380 12.45 0.28 -7.06
CA PHE A 380 13.44 0.68 -6.06
C PHE A 380 13.06 0.11 -4.70
N ALA A 381 13.68 -1.01 -4.31
CA ALA A 381 13.30 -1.80 -3.15
C ALA A 381 14.08 -1.46 -1.86
N PHE A 382 15.12 -0.62 -1.96
CA PHE A 382 16.02 -0.31 -0.84
C PHE A 382 15.44 0.66 0.20
N LEU A 383 14.32 1.31 -0.10
CA LEU A 383 13.79 2.41 0.70
C LEU A 383 13.24 1.95 2.05
N ARG A 384 13.58 2.68 3.12
CA ARG A 384 12.96 2.48 4.43
C ARG A 384 11.67 3.28 4.55
N LEU A 385 10.58 2.60 4.92
CA LEU A 385 9.33 3.27 5.25
C LEU A 385 9.42 3.86 6.68
N LYS A 386 9.37 5.20 6.82
CA LYS A 386 9.55 5.89 8.12
C LYS A 386 8.42 6.89 8.41
N ARG A 387 7.90 6.89 9.64
CA ARG A 387 6.76 7.73 10.07
C ARG A 387 7.13 9.21 10.22
N ASP A 388 8.40 9.49 10.46
CA ASP A 388 8.94 10.83 10.70
C ASP A 388 9.22 11.62 9.40
N ARG A 389 9.12 10.99 8.23
CA ARG A 389 9.26 11.69 6.94
C ARG A 389 8.03 12.55 6.65
N SER A 390 8.29 13.84 6.38
CA SER A 390 7.26 14.80 5.99
C SER A 390 6.75 14.52 4.57
N HIS A 391 5.66 15.22 4.19
CA HIS A 391 5.07 15.07 2.84
C HIS A 391 6.11 15.43 1.79
N ASP A 392 6.77 16.55 2.01
CA ASP A 392 7.80 17.03 1.12
C ASP A 392 9.02 16.10 1.06
N ASP A 393 9.43 15.45 2.17
CA ASP A 393 10.56 14.50 2.13
C ASP A 393 10.24 13.29 1.25
N TRP A 394 8.99 12.83 1.27
CA TRP A 394 8.53 11.78 0.36
C TRP A 394 8.44 12.29 -1.08
N LEU A 395 7.93 13.50 -1.30
CA LEU A 395 7.85 14.13 -2.62
C LEU A 395 9.25 14.24 -3.24
N THR A 396 10.21 14.81 -2.51
CA THR A 396 11.60 14.96 -2.96
C THR A 396 12.21 13.60 -3.29
N LEU A 397 12.04 12.60 -2.43
CA LEU A 397 12.55 11.25 -2.69
C LEU A 397 11.93 10.62 -3.95
N ILE A 398 10.62 10.72 -4.14
CA ILE A 398 9.93 10.18 -5.33
C ILE A 398 10.44 10.88 -6.60
N LEU A 399 10.61 12.20 -6.56
CA LEU A 399 11.13 12.98 -7.68
C LEU A 399 12.58 12.61 -8.01
N VAL A 400 13.43 12.43 -7.00
CA VAL A 400 14.81 11.95 -7.21
C VAL A 400 14.81 10.63 -7.99
N LEU A 401 14.00 9.66 -7.56
CA LEU A 401 13.94 8.36 -8.22
C LEU A 401 13.36 8.47 -9.63
N ALA A 402 12.34 9.31 -9.84
CA ALA A 402 11.76 9.55 -11.17
C ALA A 402 12.76 10.20 -12.13
N GLY A 403 13.47 11.24 -11.69
CA GLY A 403 14.51 11.92 -12.46
C GLY A 403 15.66 10.97 -12.78
N PHE A 404 16.22 10.32 -11.76
CA PHE A 404 17.31 9.36 -11.93
C PHE A 404 16.91 8.21 -12.89
N ASN A 405 15.74 7.60 -12.71
CA ASN A 405 15.25 6.52 -13.57
C ASN A 405 15.16 6.91 -15.06
N ARG A 406 14.87 8.19 -15.37
CA ARG A 406 14.68 8.66 -16.74
C ARG A 406 15.99 8.75 -17.53
N VAL A 407 17.11 8.99 -16.85
CA VAL A 407 18.42 9.19 -17.50
C VAL A 407 19.37 8.02 -17.29
N SER A 408 19.03 7.06 -16.43
CA SER A 408 19.93 5.97 -16.07
C SER A 408 19.64 4.65 -16.80
N ASP A 409 20.68 4.02 -17.32
CA ASP A 409 20.63 2.64 -17.82
C ASP A 409 20.66 1.65 -16.64
N LEU A 410 19.48 1.42 -16.08
CA LEU A 410 19.28 0.47 -14.97
C LEU A 410 19.21 -1.00 -15.43
N GLU A 411 19.31 -1.27 -16.75
CA GLU A 411 19.35 -2.64 -17.28
C GLU A 411 20.73 -3.26 -17.07
N ARG A 412 21.77 -2.44 -17.25
CA ARG A 412 23.15 -2.89 -17.39
C ARG A 412 23.91 -3.20 -16.12
N TYR A 413 23.39 -2.93 -14.91
CA TYR A 413 23.70 -3.70 -13.69
C TYR A 413 23.25 -3.04 -12.37
N CYS A 414 22.90 -3.90 -11.42
CA CYS A 414 23.04 -3.71 -9.97
C CYS A 414 24.03 -4.74 -9.36
N LEU A 415 24.80 -5.48 -10.18
CA LEU A 415 25.67 -6.56 -9.68
C LEU A 415 27.15 -6.13 -9.53
N GLU A 416 27.61 -5.08 -10.21
CA GLU A 416 29.01 -4.61 -10.15
C GLU A 416 29.29 -3.94 -8.81
N ALA A 417 28.41 -3.05 -8.39
CA ALA A 417 28.52 -2.36 -7.12
C ALA A 417 28.13 -3.23 -5.90
N GLN A 418 27.64 -4.46 -6.06
CA GLN A 418 27.06 -5.23 -4.94
C GLN A 418 28.06 -5.53 -3.81
N GLY A 419 29.31 -5.87 -4.16
CA GLY A 419 30.35 -6.12 -3.16
C GLY A 419 30.77 -4.85 -2.42
N GLU A 420 30.99 -3.76 -3.17
CA GLU A 420 31.37 -2.46 -2.61
C GLU A 420 30.24 -1.83 -1.79
N LEU A 421 28.99 -1.94 -2.24
CA LEU A 421 27.81 -1.48 -1.50
C LEU A 421 27.62 -2.27 -0.22
N LEU A 422 27.82 -3.58 -0.23
CA LEU A 422 27.77 -4.38 0.99
C LEU A 422 28.85 -3.96 1.98
N HIS A 423 30.08 -3.74 1.49
CA HIS A 423 31.17 -3.24 2.33
C HIS A 423 30.84 -1.87 2.94
N TRP A 424 30.41 -0.91 2.12
CA TRP A 424 29.97 0.41 2.56
C TRP A 424 28.80 0.32 3.53
N ALA A 425 27.83 -0.57 3.32
CA ALA A 425 26.68 -0.71 4.22
C ALA A 425 27.09 -1.13 5.63
N HIS A 426 28.15 -1.94 5.77
CA HIS A 426 28.71 -2.32 7.08
C HIS A 426 29.52 -1.20 7.74
N ARG A 427 30.09 -0.28 6.95
CA ARG A 427 30.88 0.87 7.43
C ARG A 427 30.66 2.08 6.52
N PRO A 428 29.51 2.77 6.65
CA PRO A 428 29.18 3.88 5.77
C PRO A 428 30.20 5.00 5.92
N MET A 429 30.83 5.39 4.81
CA MET A 429 31.76 6.50 4.74
C MET A 429 31.14 7.67 3.96
N PRO A 430 31.58 8.91 4.21
CA PRO A 430 31.15 10.07 3.43
C PRO A 430 31.37 9.87 1.93
N VAL A 431 30.41 10.34 1.13
CA VAL A 431 30.46 10.37 -0.34
C VAL A 431 31.28 11.59 -0.78
N ALA A 432 32.07 11.44 -1.84
CA ALA A 432 32.86 12.55 -2.37
C ALA A 432 31.94 13.64 -2.97
N ASP A 433 32.35 14.90 -2.87
CA ASP A 433 31.50 16.02 -3.29
C ASP A 433 31.27 15.98 -4.82
N GLU A 434 32.28 15.55 -5.60
CA GLU A 434 32.15 15.36 -7.06
C GLU A 434 31.12 14.28 -7.43
N GLN A 435 30.99 13.23 -6.61
CA GLN A 435 29.99 12.18 -6.81
C GLN A 435 28.57 12.67 -6.50
N ILE A 436 28.43 13.53 -5.48
CA ILE A 436 27.16 14.18 -5.15
C ILE A 436 26.74 15.11 -6.30
N GLU A 437 27.65 15.94 -6.81
CA GLU A 437 27.40 16.84 -7.93
C GLU A 437 27.00 16.08 -9.20
N ALA A 438 27.72 15.00 -9.53
CA ALA A 438 27.39 14.16 -10.69
C ALA A 438 25.99 13.51 -10.55
N PHE A 439 25.64 13.03 -9.35
CA PHE A 439 24.31 12.49 -9.07
C PHE A 439 23.21 13.55 -9.20
N LEU A 440 23.42 14.74 -8.64
CA LEU A 440 22.48 15.86 -8.73
C LEU A 440 22.25 16.27 -10.18
N GLY A 441 23.31 16.31 -11.01
CA GLY A 441 23.21 16.60 -12.43
C GLY A 441 22.32 15.59 -13.19
N LYS A 442 22.42 14.29 -12.86
CA LYS A 442 21.53 13.25 -13.42
C LYS A 442 20.08 13.45 -13.01
N VAL A 443 19.83 13.68 -11.71
CA VAL A 443 18.49 13.93 -11.18
C VAL A 443 17.87 15.16 -11.83
N GLU A 444 18.60 16.28 -11.90
CA GLU A 444 18.14 17.51 -12.52
C GLU A 444 17.80 17.31 -13.99
N ALA A 445 18.70 16.70 -14.78
CA ALA A 445 18.47 16.42 -16.18
C ALA A 445 17.20 15.57 -16.41
N GLY A 446 17.03 14.53 -15.59
CA GLY A 446 15.85 13.68 -15.65
C GLY A 446 14.56 14.38 -15.22
N LEU A 447 14.60 15.29 -14.25
CA LEU A 447 13.44 16.08 -13.85
C LEU A 447 13.07 17.14 -14.90
N ARG A 448 14.04 17.84 -15.48
CA ARG A 448 13.81 18.82 -16.55
C ARG A 448 13.26 18.20 -17.84
N ALA A 449 13.55 16.92 -18.07
CA ALA A 449 12.93 16.17 -19.17
C ALA A 449 11.42 15.90 -18.93
N ASP A 450 10.88 16.10 -17.73
CA ASP A 450 9.43 16.09 -17.49
C ASP A 450 8.81 17.46 -17.76
N GLN A 451 8.19 17.61 -18.93
CA GLN A 451 7.56 18.87 -19.33
C GLN A 451 6.39 19.31 -18.43
N ALA A 452 5.86 18.43 -17.56
CA ALA A 452 4.84 18.80 -16.60
C ALA A 452 5.40 19.54 -15.36
N LEU A 453 6.72 19.51 -15.14
CA LEU A 453 7.37 20.16 -14.02
C LEU A 453 7.95 21.51 -14.44
N SER A 454 7.61 22.58 -13.72
CA SER A 454 8.20 23.90 -14.00
C SER A 454 9.68 23.94 -13.60
N ASP A 455 10.50 24.68 -14.33
CA ASP A 455 11.93 24.86 -14.02
C ASP A 455 12.18 25.36 -12.59
N VAL A 456 11.36 26.30 -12.11
CA VAL A 456 11.45 26.83 -10.74
C VAL A 456 11.27 25.72 -9.71
N PHE A 457 10.27 24.86 -9.91
CA PHE A 457 10.02 23.73 -9.04
C PHE A 457 11.17 22.71 -9.08
N VAL A 458 11.70 22.40 -10.28
CA VAL A 458 12.84 21.48 -10.43
C VAL A 458 14.06 22.01 -9.68
N THR A 459 14.43 23.28 -9.89
CA THR A 459 15.57 23.90 -9.18
C THR A 459 15.39 23.86 -7.66
N GLN A 460 14.19 24.15 -7.15
CA GLN A 460 13.89 24.05 -5.72
C GLN A 460 14.07 22.63 -5.18
N GLN A 461 13.63 21.61 -5.93
CA GLN A 461 13.76 20.22 -5.50
C GLN A 461 15.21 19.75 -5.55
N VAL A 462 15.98 20.09 -6.59
CA VAL A 462 17.41 19.76 -6.68
C VAL A 462 18.20 20.40 -5.53
N GLN A 463 17.93 21.66 -5.22
CA GLN A 463 18.53 22.34 -4.07
C GLN A 463 18.24 21.61 -2.75
N ARG A 464 16.99 21.18 -2.55
CA ARG A 464 16.59 20.42 -1.36
C ARG A 464 17.28 19.06 -1.28
N VAL A 465 17.50 18.39 -2.42
CA VAL A 465 18.27 17.13 -2.47
C VAL A 465 19.72 17.37 -2.09
N CYS A 466 20.33 18.45 -2.60
CA CYS A 466 21.69 18.85 -2.24
C CYS A 466 21.83 19.04 -0.73
N GLU A 467 20.98 19.88 -0.12
CA GLU A 467 21.00 20.14 1.33
C GLU A 467 20.78 18.87 2.18
N TRP A 468 19.96 17.93 1.68
CA TRP A 468 19.76 16.64 2.34
C TRP A 468 21.04 15.80 2.28
N LEU A 469 21.63 15.64 1.10
CA LEU A 469 22.86 14.88 0.90
C LEU A 469 24.00 15.47 1.72
N GLU A 470 24.23 16.78 1.66
CA GLU A 470 25.25 17.49 2.46
C GLU A 470 25.08 17.23 3.95
N ARG A 471 23.85 17.34 4.48
CA ARG A 471 23.57 17.10 5.90
C ARG A 471 23.85 15.65 6.30
N LYS A 472 23.49 14.69 5.46
CA LYS A 472 23.76 13.26 5.70
C LYS A 472 25.26 12.97 5.61
N ASN A 473 25.94 13.60 4.67
CA ASN A 473 27.37 13.43 4.46
C ASN A 473 28.17 14.02 5.64
N GLN A 474 27.79 15.21 6.10
CA GLN A 474 28.35 15.84 7.29
C GLN A 474 28.12 14.99 8.54
N TRP A 475 26.93 14.43 8.71
CA TRP A 475 26.64 13.50 9.81
C TRP A 475 27.54 12.26 9.79
N LEU A 476 27.88 11.71 8.61
CA LEU A 476 28.86 10.63 8.49
C LEU A 476 30.26 11.10 8.90
N ARG A 477 30.71 12.28 8.44
CA ARG A 477 32.02 12.86 8.80
C ARG A 477 32.20 13.07 10.30
N GLU A 478 31.12 13.37 11.03
CA GLU A 478 31.14 13.57 12.48
C GLU A 478 31.15 12.27 13.29
N LYS A 479 30.84 11.13 12.66
CA LYS A 479 30.59 9.85 13.32
C LYS A 479 31.56 8.75 12.90
N CYS A 480 32.20 8.88 11.74
CA CYS A 480 33.35 8.09 11.30
C CYS A 480 34.64 8.71 11.83
#